data_AF-A0A9D1WP24-F1
#
_entry.id   AF-A0A9D1WP24-F1
#
_cell.length_a   1.000
_cell.length_b   1.000
_cell.length_c   1.000
_cell.angle_alpha   90.00
_cell.angle_beta   90.00
_cell.angle_gamma   90.00
#
_symmetry.space_group_name_H-M   'P 1'
#
loop_
_entity.id
_entity.type
_entity.pdbx_description
1 polymer ?
#
loop_
_entity_poly.entity_id
_entity_poly.type
_entity_poly.pdbx_seq_one_letter_code
_entity_poly.pdbx_strand_id
1 'polypeptide(L)'
;AIHACGDLHQRLLELAAQSGSAVALAPCCYHRTQAEVYRPMSQRGRQLCEAYGLQLDRDDLTLAVQETVTAPQGVRRRREQANAWRLGFDALQRELRGTDRYLPVPSLAYGRLPEHFSGFCRWAAEQKGLDLPASVHLAPYERIGWERQAEVKRFELVRHLFRRPLEVWLALDRVALLEEAGYSVELGTFCAPQVTPRNLLLRARKAGQAA
;
A
#
# COMPACT_ATOMS: atom_id res chain seq x y z
N ALA A 1 -6.43 -15.33 15.95
CA ALA A 1 -6.37 -13.91 15.58
C ALA A 1 -6.92 -13.76 14.16
N ILE A 2 -7.98 -12.98 13.95
CA ILE A 2 -8.61 -12.83 12.62
C ILE A 2 -7.72 -12.02 11.66
N HIS A 3 -6.86 -11.16 12.21
CA HIS A 3 -5.88 -10.39 11.46
C HIS A 3 -4.47 -10.75 11.95
N ALA A 4 -3.68 -11.32 11.06
CA ALA A 4 -2.23 -11.34 11.18
C ALA A 4 -1.69 -10.50 10.01
N CYS A 5 -0.85 -9.52 10.29
CA CYS A 5 -0.34 -8.57 9.30
C CYS A 5 1.03 -9.01 8.78
N GLY A 6 1.26 -8.94 7.48
CA GLY A 6 2.57 -9.18 6.88
C GLY A 6 3.15 -10.55 7.24
N ASP A 7 4.43 -10.63 7.57
CA ASP A 7 5.10 -11.92 7.85
C ASP A 7 4.45 -12.74 8.98
N LEU A 8 3.68 -12.11 9.87
CA LEU A 8 2.96 -12.84 10.92
C LEU A 8 1.92 -13.81 10.34
N HIS A 9 1.18 -13.43 9.29
CA HIS A 9 0.23 -14.36 8.67
C HIS A 9 0.96 -15.47 7.91
N GLN A 10 2.15 -15.19 7.38
CA GLN A 10 2.95 -16.20 6.68
C GLN A 10 3.40 -17.25 7.69
N ARG A 11 3.97 -16.79 8.80
CA ARG A 11 4.42 -17.66 9.89
C ARG A 11 3.29 -18.48 10.49
N LEU A 12 2.11 -17.88 10.67
CA LEU A 12 0.92 -18.59 11.13
C LEU A 12 0.56 -19.77 10.21
N LEU A 13 0.56 -19.54 8.89
CA LEU A 13 0.20 -20.56 7.91
C LEU A 13 1.23 -21.69 7.82
N GLU A 14 2.53 -21.36 7.92
CA GLU A 14 3.60 -22.37 8.01
C GLU A 14 3.42 -23.28 9.24
N LEU A 15 3.16 -22.68 10.40
CA LEU A 15 2.95 -23.41 11.65
C LEU A 15 1.67 -24.25 11.59
N ALA A 16 0.60 -23.72 11.03
CA ALA A 16 -0.63 -24.48 10.83
C ALA A 16 -0.39 -25.69 9.91
N ALA A 17 0.26 -25.49 8.76
CA ALA A 17 0.60 -26.57 7.83
C ALA A 17 1.34 -27.73 8.51
N GLN A 18 2.24 -27.40 9.45
CA GLN A 18 3.00 -28.37 10.25
C GLN A 18 2.16 -29.04 11.35
N SER A 19 1.39 -28.27 12.12
CA SER A 19 0.62 -28.79 13.25
C SER A 19 -0.68 -29.48 12.86
N GLY A 20 -1.17 -29.21 11.65
CA GLY A 20 -2.50 -29.64 11.20
C GLY A 20 -3.64 -28.83 11.81
N SER A 21 -3.39 -27.73 12.52
CA SER A 21 -4.43 -26.91 13.15
C SER A 21 -5.36 -26.25 12.12
N ALA A 22 -6.65 -26.13 12.46
CA ALA A 22 -7.60 -25.34 11.68
C ALA A 22 -7.20 -23.85 11.66
N VAL A 23 -7.48 -23.17 10.56
CA VAL A 23 -7.14 -21.75 10.35
C VAL A 23 -8.38 -20.99 9.88
N ALA A 24 -8.61 -19.82 10.48
CA ALA A 24 -9.47 -18.79 9.94
C ALA A 24 -8.68 -17.46 9.94
N LEU A 25 -8.37 -16.95 8.75
CA LEU A 25 -7.43 -15.85 8.56
C LEU A 25 -7.95 -14.88 7.51
N ALA A 26 -8.01 -13.59 7.87
CA ALA A 26 -8.14 -12.50 6.91
C ALA A 26 -6.75 -11.86 6.70
N PRO A 27 -5.97 -12.32 5.70
CA PRO A 27 -4.61 -11.82 5.48
C PRO A 27 -4.63 -10.36 5.06
N CYS A 28 -3.76 -9.55 5.65
CA CYS A 28 -3.65 -8.14 5.31
C CYS A 28 -2.19 -7.65 5.43
N CYS A 29 -1.93 -6.47 4.85
CA CYS A 29 -0.60 -5.84 4.91
C CYS A 29 0.53 -6.66 4.26
N TYR A 30 0.30 -7.22 3.07
CA TYR A 30 1.27 -8.04 2.34
C TYR A 30 2.66 -7.38 2.18
N HIS A 31 2.70 -6.07 1.98
CA HIS A 31 3.92 -5.25 1.89
C HIS A 31 4.76 -5.21 3.18
N ARG A 32 4.20 -5.57 4.35
CA ARG A 32 4.92 -5.62 5.63
C ARG A 32 5.69 -6.93 5.77
N THR A 33 6.62 -7.14 4.85
CA THR A 33 7.49 -8.29 4.82
C THR A 33 8.95 -7.89 4.96
N GLN A 34 9.76 -8.74 5.58
CA GLN A 34 11.21 -8.59 5.64
C GLN A 34 11.87 -8.89 4.30
N ALA A 35 11.23 -9.65 3.42
CA ALA A 35 11.77 -9.90 2.09
C ALA A 35 11.74 -8.64 1.22
N GLU A 36 12.78 -8.41 0.43
CA GLU A 36 12.80 -7.32 -0.56
C GLU A 36 11.90 -7.66 -1.75
N VAL A 37 11.98 -8.92 -2.18
CA VAL A 37 11.13 -9.52 -3.22
C VAL A 37 10.21 -10.54 -2.58
N TYR A 38 8.92 -10.50 -2.95
CA TYR A 38 7.92 -11.45 -2.52
C TYR A 38 8.35 -12.88 -2.83
N ARG A 39 8.25 -13.75 -1.83
CA ARG A 39 8.49 -15.19 -1.98
C ARG A 39 7.15 -15.92 -1.90
N PRO A 40 6.67 -16.52 -3.01
CA PRO A 40 5.46 -17.32 -2.98
C PRO A 40 5.58 -18.46 -1.96
N MET A 41 4.53 -18.64 -1.17
CA MET A 41 4.50 -19.63 -0.10
C MET A 41 4.27 -21.05 -0.64
N SER A 42 3.44 -21.20 -1.67
CA SER A 42 3.14 -22.49 -2.31
C SER A 42 4.23 -22.92 -3.30
N GLN A 43 4.35 -24.22 -3.52
CA GLN A 43 5.20 -24.76 -4.60
C GLN A 43 4.68 -24.29 -5.96
N ARG A 44 3.36 -24.32 -6.15
CA ARG A 44 2.72 -23.86 -7.40
C ARG A 44 3.01 -22.38 -7.68
N GLY A 45 2.91 -21.52 -6.68
CA GLY A 45 3.20 -20.09 -6.79
C GLY A 45 4.65 -19.84 -7.18
N ARG A 46 5.61 -20.57 -6.56
CA ARG A 46 7.03 -20.47 -6.92
C ARG A 46 7.28 -20.83 -8.39
N GLN A 47 6.72 -21.96 -8.84
CA GLN A 47 6.85 -22.41 -10.23
C GLN A 47 6.27 -21.41 -11.23
N LEU A 48 5.09 -20.83 -10.93
CA LEU A 48 4.46 -19.83 -11.79
C LEU A 48 5.29 -18.55 -11.86
N CYS A 49 5.77 -18.05 -10.73
CA CYS A 49 6.65 -16.87 -10.71
C CYS A 49 7.93 -17.10 -11.51
N GLU A 50 8.55 -18.27 -11.39
CA GLU A 50 9.73 -18.64 -12.18
C GLU A 50 9.42 -18.73 -13.67
N ALA A 51 8.37 -19.48 -14.05
CA ALA A 51 8.00 -19.70 -15.45
C ALA A 51 7.63 -18.41 -16.21
N TYR A 52 7.01 -17.45 -15.52
CA TYR A 52 6.60 -16.18 -16.11
C TYR A 52 7.52 -15.01 -15.76
N GLY A 53 8.62 -15.25 -15.03
CA GLY A 53 9.53 -14.19 -14.57
C GLY A 53 8.85 -13.12 -13.71
N LEU A 54 7.78 -13.47 -12.99
CA LEU A 54 7.04 -12.53 -12.16
C LEU A 54 7.80 -12.29 -10.84
N GLN A 55 8.33 -11.08 -10.71
CA GLN A 55 8.94 -10.59 -9.48
C GLN A 55 8.11 -9.43 -8.95
N LEU A 56 7.76 -9.48 -7.66
CA LEU A 56 7.01 -8.44 -6.97
C LEU A 56 7.85 -7.94 -5.81
N ASP A 57 8.12 -6.65 -5.76
CA ASP A 57 8.79 -6.05 -4.61
C ASP A 57 7.79 -5.55 -3.56
N ARG A 58 8.28 -4.91 -2.49
CA ARG A 58 7.42 -4.35 -1.44
C ARG A 58 6.49 -3.23 -1.94
N ASP A 59 6.92 -2.44 -2.91
CA ASP A 59 6.14 -1.35 -3.47
C ASP A 59 5.00 -1.90 -4.33
N ASP A 60 5.23 -2.97 -5.07
CA ASP A 60 4.20 -3.71 -5.78
C ASP A 60 3.16 -4.29 -4.82
N LEU A 61 3.62 -4.95 -3.74
CA LEU A 61 2.72 -5.49 -2.70
C LEU A 61 1.88 -4.41 -2.00
N THR A 62 2.33 -3.15 -2.04
CA THR A 62 1.58 -2.04 -1.47
C THR A 62 0.31 -1.77 -2.28
N LEU A 63 0.27 -2.10 -3.59
CA LEU A 63 -0.95 -1.99 -4.41
C LEU A 63 -2.13 -2.74 -3.80
N ALA A 64 -1.89 -3.96 -3.30
CA ALA A 64 -2.93 -4.81 -2.71
C ALA A 64 -3.59 -4.21 -1.45
N VAL A 65 -3.06 -3.11 -0.90
CA VAL A 65 -3.58 -2.47 0.32
C VAL A 65 -3.92 -0.99 0.17
N GLN A 66 -3.79 -0.43 -1.02
CA GLN A 66 -3.95 1.01 -1.25
C GLN A 66 -5.41 1.48 -1.43
N GLU A 67 -6.37 0.58 -1.41
CA GLU A 67 -7.77 0.95 -1.59
C GLU A 67 -8.32 1.72 -0.37
N THR A 68 -8.80 2.94 -0.61
CA THR A 68 -9.29 3.86 0.42
C THR A 68 -10.78 4.13 0.31
N VAL A 69 -11.61 3.07 0.26
CA VAL A 69 -13.08 3.21 0.17
C VAL A 69 -13.68 3.81 1.44
N THR A 70 -13.07 3.57 2.61
CA THR A 70 -13.61 3.95 3.92
C THR A 70 -13.29 5.40 4.36
N ALA A 71 -12.41 6.10 3.66
CA ALA A 71 -11.97 7.44 4.09
C ALA A 71 -13.07 8.50 3.84
N PRO A 72 -13.45 9.33 4.84
CA PRO A 72 -14.39 10.43 4.67
C PRO A 72 -13.95 11.42 3.59
N GLN A 73 -14.90 12.06 2.91
CA GLN A 73 -14.60 12.96 1.79
C GLN A 73 -13.65 14.11 2.18
N GLY A 74 -13.82 14.70 3.37
CA GLY A 74 -12.94 15.75 3.88
C GLY A 74 -11.48 15.27 4.06
N VAL A 75 -11.29 14.03 4.50
CA VAL A 75 -9.95 13.42 4.65
C VAL A 75 -9.31 13.20 3.27
N ARG A 76 -10.09 12.76 2.27
CA ARG A 76 -9.62 12.59 0.89
C ARG A 76 -9.17 13.92 0.28
N ARG A 77 -9.97 14.99 0.43
CA ARG A 77 -9.63 16.33 -0.06
C ARG A 77 -8.36 16.88 0.58
N ARG A 78 -8.22 16.76 1.90
CA ARG A 78 -7.00 17.19 2.61
C ARG A 78 -5.76 16.42 2.16
N ARG A 79 -5.90 15.11 1.90
CA ARG A 79 -4.79 14.30 1.36
C ARG A 79 -4.41 14.73 -0.05
N GLU A 80 -5.39 14.99 -0.91
CA GLU A 80 -5.16 15.49 -2.28
C GLU A 80 -4.45 16.84 -2.26
N GLN A 81 -4.88 17.77 -1.42
CA GLN A 81 -4.23 19.07 -1.22
C GLN A 81 -2.80 18.90 -0.69
N ALA A 82 -2.58 18.07 0.33
CA ALA A 82 -1.25 17.83 0.87
C ALA A 82 -0.30 17.22 -0.18
N ASN A 83 -0.79 16.34 -1.05
CA ASN A 83 0.00 15.78 -2.14
C ASN A 83 0.31 16.83 -3.21
N ALA A 84 -0.67 17.64 -3.64
CA ALA A 84 -0.46 18.73 -4.58
C ALA A 84 0.60 19.72 -4.06
N TRP A 85 0.51 20.10 -2.79
CA TRP A 85 1.49 21.00 -2.18
C TRP A 85 2.89 20.39 -2.06
N ARG A 86 3.01 19.08 -1.79
CA ARG A 86 4.31 18.38 -1.85
C ARG A 86 4.91 18.42 -3.25
N LEU A 87 4.10 18.22 -4.28
CA LEU A 87 4.54 18.26 -5.68
C LEU A 87 4.92 19.67 -6.12
N GLY A 88 4.19 20.69 -5.65
CA GLY A 88 4.53 22.09 -5.88
C GLY A 88 5.84 22.47 -5.19
N PHE A 89 6.01 22.06 -3.92
CA PHE A 89 7.28 22.26 -3.22
C PHE A 89 8.44 21.49 -3.85
N ASP A 90 8.20 20.29 -4.40
CA ASP A 90 9.23 19.56 -5.16
C ASP A 90 9.69 20.33 -6.40
N ALA A 91 8.79 21.02 -7.11
CA ALA A 91 9.17 21.90 -8.20
C ALA A 91 10.01 23.09 -7.70
N LEU A 92 9.57 23.74 -6.62
CA LEU A 92 10.26 24.88 -6.01
C LEU A 92 11.67 24.51 -5.50
N GLN A 93 11.81 23.43 -4.75
CA GLN A 93 13.08 23.05 -4.13
C GLN A 93 14.14 22.68 -5.18
N ARG A 94 13.75 22.11 -6.33
CA ARG A 94 14.68 21.81 -7.43
C ARG A 94 15.28 23.09 -8.00
N GLU A 95 14.47 24.13 -8.14
CA GLU A 95 14.92 25.44 -8.62
C GLU A 95 15.82 26.14 -7.59
N LEU A 96 15.40 26.19 -6.32
CA LEU A 96 16.19 26.80 -5.24
C LEU A 96 17.57 26.16 -5.08
N ARG A 97 17.67 24.85 -5.34
CA ARG A 97 18.92 24.08 -5.20
C ARG A 97 19.69 23.94 -6.50
N GLY A 98 19.12 24.36 -7.64
CA GLY A 98 19.68 24.13 -8.98
C GLY A 98 19.93 22.65 -9.30
N THR A 99 19.14 21.73 -8.74
CA THR A 99 19.33 20.28 -8.93
C THR A 99 18.00 19.58 -9.17
N ASP A 100 17.96 18.76 -10.23
CA ASP A 100 16.79 17.95 -10.58
C ASP A 100 16.73 16.65 -9.76
N ARG A 101 16.74 16.77 -8.42
CA ARG A 101 16.70 15.63 -7.50
C ARG A 101 15.56 15.76 -6.51
N TYR A 102 14.78 14.69 -6.39
CA TYR A 102 13.69 14.61 -5.42
C TYR A 102 14.22 14.79 -3.99
N LEU A 103 13.52 15.62 -3.21
CA LEU A 103 13.83 15.86 -1.80
C LEU A 103 12.62 15.46 -0.94
N PRO A 104 12.67 14.31 -0.23
CA PRO A 104 11.52 13.79 0.49
C PRO A 104 11.16 14.66 1.69
N VAL A 105 10.00 15.32 1.70
CA VAL A 105 9.52 16.11 2.84
C VAL A 105 8.85 15.19 3.89
N PRO A 106 9.14 15.33 5.19
CA PRO A 106 8.51 14.52 6.23
C PRO A 106 6.99 14.56 6.18
N SER A 107 6.31 13.52 6.68
CA SER A 107 4.87 13.56 6.88
C SER A 107 4.52 14.64 7.90
N LEU A 108 3.58 15.53 7.56
CA LEU A 108 3.02 16.45 8.55
C LEU A 108 2.34 15.61 9.63
N ALA A 109 2.59 15.93 10.90
CA ALA A 109 1.87 15.31 12.00
C ALA A 109 0.35 15.47 11.78
N TYR A 110 -0.39 14.42 12.11
CA TYR A 110 -1.80 14.25 11.77
C TYR A 110 -2.61 15.53 11.99
N GLY A 111 -3.17 16.09 10.90
CA GLY A 111 -4.18 17.14 10.95
C GLY A 111 -3.70 18.60 10.86
N ARG A 112 -2.40 18.89 10.75
CA ARG A 112 -1.91 20.29 10.63
C ARG A 112 -1.27 20.58 9.27
N LEU A 113 -2.06 20.46 8.21
CA LEU A 113 -1.70 21.13 6.96
C LEU A 113 -1.86 22.64 7.19
N PRO A 114 -0.86 23.48 6.85
CA PRO A 114 -1.00 24.93 6.93
C PRO A 114 -2.21 25.42 6.15
N GLU A 115 -2.74 26.59 6.50
CA GLU A 115 -3.93 27.15 5.83
C GLU A 115 -3.66 27.49 4.35
N HIS A 116 -2.42 27.86 4.05
CA HIS A 116 -2.01 28.28 2.71
C HIS A 116 -0.74 27.56 2.25
N PHE A 117 -0.59 27.40 0.93
CA PHE A 117 0.59 26.81 0.31
C PHE A 117 1.90 27.51 0.71
N SER A 118 1.86 28.83 0.92
CA SER A 118 3.02 29.59 1.38
C SER A 118 3.49 29.17 2.78
N GLY A 119 2.55 28.87 3.68
CA GLY A 119 2.86 28.32 5.00
C GLY A 119 3.48 26.93 4.89
N PHE A 120 2.97 26.11 3.98
CA PHE A 120 3.56 24.79 3.69
C PHE A 120 4.98 24.90 3.14
N CYS A 121 5.24 25.80 2.19
CA CYS A 121 6.57 25.98 1.61
C CYS A 121 7.59 26.46 2.64
N ARG A 122 7.22 27.42 3.51
CA ARG A 122 8.09 27.90 4.59
C ARG A 122 8.44 26.77 5.56
N TRP A 123 7.43 26.04 6.02
CA TRP A 123 7.65 24.89 6.89
C TRP A 123 8.54 23.82 6.22
N ALA A 124 8.24 23.45 4.96
CA ALA A 124 8.99 22.43 4.26
C ALA A 124 10.44 22.86 3.99
N ALA A 125 10.67 24.14 3.68
CA ALA A 125 12.01 24.72 3.51
C ALA A 125 12.80 24.67 4.83
N GLU A 126 12.19 25.05 5.96
CA GLU A 126 12.79 24.95 7.29
C GLU A 126 13.17 23.50 7.64
N GLN A 127 12.27 22.54 7.39
CA GLN A 127 12.55 21.11 7.60
C GLN A 127 13.69 20.56 6.72
N LYS A 128 14.05 21.29 5.65
CA LYS A 128 15.07 20.90 4.69
C LYS A 128 16.31 21.78 4.70
N GLY A 129 16.36 22.76 5.59
CA GLY A 129 17.44 23.74 5.63
C GLY A 129 17.60 24.49 4.30
N LEU A 130 16.49 24.80 3.63
CA LEU A 130 16.48 25.57 2.40
C LEU A 130 16.12 27.03 2.70
N ASP A 131 16.89 27.94 2.12
CA ASP A 131 16.54 29.36 2.13
C ASP A 131 15.40 29.60 1.16
N LEU A 132 14.28 30.12 1.68
CA LEU A 132 13.12 30.53 0.89
C LEU A 132 12.96 32.05 0.99
N PRO A 133 13.53 32.83 0.05
CA PRO A 133 13.40 34.29 0.06
C PRO A 133 11.94 34.73 -0.01
N ALA A 134 11.59 35.78 0.72
CA ALA A 134 10.24 36.36 0.69
C ALA A 134 9.82 36.90 -0.69
N SER A 135 10.79 37.17 -1.56
CA SER A 135 10.58 37.62 -2.95
C SER A 135 10.15 36.50 -3.90
N VAL A 136 10.26 35.23 -3.50
CA VAL A 136 9.88 34.10 -4.38
C VAL A 136 8.38 34.11 -4.63
N HIS A 137 8.01 34.15 -5.90
CA HIS A 137 6.62 34.06 -6.32
C HIS A 137 6.13 32.60 -6.23
N LEU A 138 5.31 32.29 -5.23
CA LEU A 138 4.91 30.90 -4.94
C LEU A 138 3.74 30.37 -5.78
N ALA A 139 2.88 31.24 -6.31
CA ALA A 139 1.66 30.83 -7.03
C ALA A 139 1.92 29.90 -8.24
N PRO A 140 2.97 30.09 -9.06
CA PRO A 140 3.29 29.18 -10.15
C PRO A 140 3.55 27.74 -9.67
N TYR A 141 4.25 27.56 -8.55
CA TYR A 141 4.54 26.24 -8.00
C TYR A 141 3.31 25.55 -7.40
N GLU A 142 2.37 26.32 -6.82
CA GLU A 142 1.10 25.75 -6.37
C GLU A 142 0.32 25.16 -7.55
N ARG A 143 0.23 25.90 -8.66
CA ARG A 143 -0.41 25.43 -9.89
C ARG A 143 0.27 24.17 -10.44
N ILE A 144 1.60 24.17 -10.52
CA ILE A 144 2.38 22.98 -10.94
C ILE A 144 2.07 21.79 -10.02
N GLY A 145 1.95 22.03 -8.72
CA GLY A 145 1.58 21.01 -7.74
C GLY A 145 0.22 20.37 -8.03
N TRP A 146 -0.79 21.17 -8.34
CA TRP A 146 -2.12 20.69 -8.72
C TRP A 146 -2.14 19.96 -10.07
N GLU A 147 -1.41 20.47 -11.08
CA GLU A 147 -1.28 19.84 -12.39
C GLU A 147 -0.65 18.45 -12.26
N ARG A 148 0.49 18.35 -11.56
CA ARG A 148 1.16 17.07 -11.28
C ARG A 148 0.29 16.14 -10.44
N GLN A 149 -0.46 16.67 -9.47
CA GLN A 149 -1.37 15.83 -8.68
C GLN A 149 -2.48 15.22 -9.55
N ALA A 150 -2.99 15.97 -10.54
CA ALA A 150 -3.95 15.44 -11.50
C ALA A 150 -3.32 14.35 -12.39
N GLU A 151 -2.06 14.51 -12.81
CA GLU A 151 -1.32 13.47 -13.54
C GLU A 151 -1.11 12.21 -12.72
N VAL A 152 -0.62 12.34 -11.48
CA VAL A 152 -0.46 11.21 -10.54
C VAL A 152 -1.77 10.47 -10.38
N LYS A 153 -2.89 11.18 -10.19
CA LYS A 153 -4.22 10.58 -10.07
C LYS A 153 -4.62 9.79 -11.32
N ARG A 154 -4.30 10.27 -12.52
CA ARG A 154 -4.54 9.55 -13.78
C ARG A 154 -3.69 8.27 -13.86
N PHE A 155 -2.42 8.33 -13.49
CA PHE A 155 -1.55 7.14 -13.45
C PHE A 155 -1.99 6.13 -12.40
N GLU A 156 -2.48 6.61 -11.26
CA GLU A 156 -3.04 5.76 -10.20
C GLU A 156 -4.25 4.95 -10.69
N LEU A 157 -5.09 5.47 -11.60
CA LEU A 157 -6.23 4.72 -12.14
C LEU A 157 -5.84 3.38 -12.77
N VAL A 158 -4.72 3.35 -13.50
CA VAL A 158 -4.21 2.11 -14.10
C VAL A 158 -3.75 1.15 -13.00
N ARG A 159 -3.01 1.65 -12.00
CA ARG A 159 -2.57 0.88 -10.83
C ARG A 159 -3.75 0.31 -10.04
N HIS A 160 -4.87 1.04 -9.97
CA HIS A 160 -6.06 0.63 -9.23
C HIS A 160 -6.68 -0.67 -9.78
N LEU A 161 -6.59 -0.91 -11.09
CA LEU A 161 -7.10 -2.12 -11.73
C LEU A 161 -6.46 -3.39 -11.17
N PHE A 162 -5.21 -3.31 -10.71
CA PHE A 162 -4.45 -4.45 -10.24
C PHE A 162 -4.57 -4.71 -8.74
N ARG A 163 -5.20 -3.81 -7.96
CA ARG A 163 -5.26 -3.94 -6.49
C ARG A 163 -5.93 -5.24 -6.05
N ARG A 164 -7.16 -5.45 -6.49
CA ARG A 164 -7.94 -6.63 -6.12
C ARG A 164 -7.41 -7.91 -6.79
N PRO A 165 -7.06 -7.91 -8.09
CA PRO A 165 -6.41 -9.08 -8.69
C PRO A 165 -5.14 -9.50 -7.95
N LEU A 166 -4.28 -8.55 -7.56
CA LEU A 166 -3.07 -8.85 -6.80
C LEU A 166 -3.40 -9.39 -5.39
N GLU A 167 -4.35 -8.78 -4.68
CA GLU A 167 -4.80 -9.26 -3.38
C GLU A 167 -5.33 -10.71 -3.45
N VAL A 168 -6.15 -11.00 -4.47
CA VAL A 168 -6.69 -12.34 -4.72
C VAL A 168 -5.57 -13.31 -5.09
N TRP A 169 -4.62 -12.92 -5.94
CA TRP A 169 -3.47 -13.76 -6.29
C TRP A 169 -2.63 -14.12 -5.07
N LEU A 170 -2.35 -13.15 -4.19
CA LEU A 170 -1.65 -13.39 -2.91
C LEU A 170 -2.45 -14.30 -1.98
N ALA A 171 -3.78 -14.17 -1.94
CA ALA A 171 -4.63 -15.07 -1.17
C ALA A 171 -4.63 -16.49 -1.73
N LEU A 172 -4.67 -16.65 -3.07
CA LEU A 172 -4.63 -17.94 -3.75
C LEU A 172 -3.31 -18.67 -3.54
N ASP A 173 -2.18 -17.96 -3.45
CA ASP A 173 -0.90 -18.58 -3.07
C ASP A 173 -0.94 -19.21 -1.66
N ARG A 174 -1.69 -18.61 -0.72
CA ARG A 174 -1.89 -19.17 0.63
C ARG A 174 -2.87 -20.34 0.63
N VAL A 175 -3.90 -20.27 -0.22
CA VAL A 175 -4.81 -21.40 -0.46
C VAL A 175 -4.01 -22.60 -0.97
N ALA A 176 -3.22 -22.41 -2.03
CA ALA A 176 -2.40 -23.46 -2.62
C ALA A 176 -1.42 -24.08 -1.61
N LEU A 177 -0.76 -23.27 -0.77
CA LEU A 177 0.11 -23.76 0.30
C LEU A 177 -0.63 -24.75 1.23
N LEU A 178 -1.84 -24.39 1.64
CA LEU A 178 -2.62 -25.20 2.58
C LEU A 178 -3.18 -26.46 1.90
N GLU A 179 -3.63 -26.35 0.66
CA GLU A 179 -4.05 -27.50 -0.15
C GLU A 179 -2.89 -28.48 -0.36
N GLU A 180 -1.68 -27.98 -0.67
CA GLU A 180 -0.44 -28.77 -0.74
C GLU A 180 -0.12 -29.46 0.59
N ALA A 181 -0.51 -28.85 1.72
CA ALA A 181 -0.38 -29.43 3.06
C ALA A 181 -1.55 -30.37 3.45
N GLY A 182 -2.48 -30.65 2.55
CA GLY A 182 -3.60 -31.58 2.73
C GLY A 182 -4.84 -30.99 3.40
N TYR A 183 -5.01 -29.67 3.36
CA TYR A 183 -6.22 -29.01 3.87
C TYR A 183 -7.35 -28.96 2.85
N SER A 184 -8.60 -28.97 3.34
CA SER A 184 -9.74 -28.41 2.62
C SER A 184 -9.81 -26.92 2.93
N VAL A 185 -9.78 -26.08 1.91
CA VAL A 185 -9.69 -24.63 2.04
C VAL A 185 -10.90 -23.96 1.37
N GLU A 186 -11.47 -22.98 2.06
CA GLU A 186 -12.51 -22.09 1.55
C GLU A 186 -11.95 -20.66 1.51
N LEU A 187 -12.04 -20.01 0.34
CA LEU A 187 -11.73 -18.60 0.16
C LEU A 187 -13.03 -17.85 -0.14
N GLY A 188 -13.36 -16.88 0.71
CA GLY A 188 -14.56 -16.07 0.56
C GLY A 188 -14.37 -14.66 1.07
N THR A 189 -15.48 -13.94 1.25
CA THR A 189 -15.49 -12.61 1.86
C THR A 189 -16.22 -12.61 3.19
N PHE A 190 -15.67 -11.96 4.22
CA PHE A 190 -16.30 -11.91 5.55
C PHE A 190 -17.17 -10.67 5.80
N CYS A 191 -17.05 -9.65 4.94
CA CYS A 191 -17.86 -8.43 5.04
C CYS A 191 -17.96 -7.71 3.68
N ALA A 192 -18.86 -6.71 3.62
CA ALA A 192 -18.99 -5.86 2.45
C ALA A 192 -17.75 -4.96 2.26
N PRO A 193 -17.33 -4.69 1.01
CA PRO A 193 -16.11 -3.93 0.72
C PRO A 193 -16.14 -2.49 1.25
N GLN A 194 -17.33 -1.93 1.49
CA GLN A 194 -17.52 -0.61 2.09
C GLN A 194 -17.09 -0.57 3.56
N VAL A 195 -17.08 -1.71 4.26
CA VAL A 195 -16.57 -1.82 5.64
C VAL A 195 -15.04 -1.86 5.62
N THR A 196 -14.48 -2.74 4.79
CA THR A 196 -13.05 -2.76 4.45
C THR A 196 -12.87 -3.41 3.09
N PRO A 197 -12.04 -2.86 2.19
CA PRO A 197 -11.73 -3.52 0.92
C PRO A 197 -10.97 -4.83 1.11
N ARG A 198 -10.23 -4.94 2.24
CA ARG A 198 -9.52 -6.15 2.66
C ARG A 198 -10.48 -7.10 3.36
N ASN A 199 -11.43 -7.61 2.60
CA ASN A 199 -12.53 -8.43 3.11
C ASN A 199 -12.37 -9.93 2.82
N LEU A 200 -11.22 -10.38 2.29
CA LEU A 200 -10.97 -11.79 2.04
C LEU A 200 -10.81 -12.55 3.36
N LEU A 201 -11.40 -13.74 3.42
CA LEU A 201 -11.27 -14.69 4.52
C LEU A 201 -10.88 -16.05 3.95
N LEU A 202 -9.80 -16.61 4.47
CA LEU A 202 -9.38 -17.98 4.24
C LEU A 202 -9.80 -18.82 5.45
N ARG A 203 -10.48 -19.93 5.21
CA ARG A 203 -10.81 -20.94 6.23
C ARG A 203 -10.24 -22.28 5.78
N ALA A 204 -9.51 -22.97 6.64
CA ALA A 204 -8.86 -24.22 6.30
C ALA A 204 -8.97 -25.23 7.44
N ARG A 205 -9.27 -26.48 7.09
CA ARG A 205 -9.32 -27.62 8.03
C ARG A 205 -8.74 -28.89 7.42
N LYS A 206 -8.14 -29.75 8.25
CA LYS A 206 -7.78 -31.12 7.88
C LYS A 206 -8.92 -32.08 8.23
N ALA A 207 -8.99 -33.21 7.51
CA ALA A 207 -9.94 -34.28 7.83
C ALA A 207 -9.75 -34.73 9.30
N GLY A 208 -10.83 -34.73 10.09
CA GLY A 208 -10.82 -35.07 11.52
C GLY A 208 -11.02 -33.90 12.49
N GLN A 209 -11.13 -32.66 12.02
CA GLN A 209 -11.49 -31.50 12.84
C GLN A 209 -12.97 -31.11 12.65
N ALA A 210 -13.76 -31.19 13.71
CA ALA A 210 -15.18 -30.80 13.71
C ALA A 210 -15.36 -29.27 13.55
N ALA A 211 -16.50 -28.87 13.00
CA ALA A 211 -16.85 -27.49 12.65
C ALA A 211 -17.06 -26.58 13.87
#